data_AF-A0A7J8N957-F1
#
_entry.id   AF-A0A7J8N957-F1
#
_cell.length_a   1.000
_cell.length_b   1.000
_cell.length_c   1.000
_cell.angle_alpha   90.00
_cell.angle_beta   90.00
_cell.angle_gamma   90.00
#
_symmetry.space_group_name_H-M   'P 1'
#
loop_
_entity.id
_entity.type
_entity.pdbx_description
1 polymer ?
#
loop_
_entity_poly.entity_id
_entity_poly.type
_entity_poly.pdbx_seq_one_letter_code
_entity_poly.pdbx_strand_id
1 'polypeptide(L)'
;MYRPVATAAATGGFPTDNGDYVVTLDQVPRWNDAEIRSSLEYENEDPSFSKSFLSDPLTSPGEESGSNGLASRFPVDHEINSKIYLWRGQPWNLEVDAVVNSTNESMDEVHSSQGLHAAAGPGLAEECTTLGGCRTGMAKVTNAYDLPARRVIHTVGPKYAVKYHTAAENALSHCYRSCLELLIENGLRSIAMGCIYTEAKNYPREPAAHVAIRTVRRLLEKQKDKITAVVFCTSTSSDTEIYKRLLPLYFPRDKHEEAVAISKLPADVGDENGETIIHERKIRIKPLPKKVIPKPSQPPAEVPASDVGLVQRNSSYLDTYLDPAFMSLMKDPDQRRQEQWEKTAQARGGWNCANYRGGVDSEGRPVMVVVGAHFLLRCLELERFILYVVKEFEPLIQKPYTIVYFHSAASLQV
;
A
#
# COMPACT_ATOMS: atom_id res chain seq x y z
N MET A 1 21.68 -24.61 -50.96
CA MET A 1 21.37 -23.44 -50.11
C MET A 1 19.87 -23.22 -50.18
N TYR A 2 19.19 -23.28 -49.03
CA TYR A 2 18.00 -22.50 -48.64
C TYR A 2 17.37 -23.24 -47.45
N ARG A 3 17.66 -22.76 -46.24
CA ARG A 3 16.99 -23.15 -45.00
C ARG A 3 15.63 -22.41 -44.95
N PRO A 4 14.54 -23.06 -44.51
CA PRO A 4 13.31 -22.33 -44.19
C PRO A 4 13.45 -21.65 -42.83
N VAL A 5 12.93 -20.42 -42.78
CA VAL A 5 12.84 -19.54 -41.61
C VAL A 5 11.78 -20.10 -40.66
N ALA A 6 12.10 -20.17 -39.37
CA ALA A 6 11.19 -20.58 -38.32
C ALA A 6 10.08 -19.54 -38.14
N THR A 7 8.82 -19.98 -38.26
CA THR A 7 7.62 -19.23 -37.92
C THR A 7 7.52 -19.02 -36.41
N ALA A 8 7.18 -17.80 -36.02
CA ALA A 8 6.98 -17.35 -34.64
C ALA A 8 6.03 -18.29 -33.87
N ALA A 9 6.48 -18.69 -32.67
CA ALA A 9 5.69 -19.49 -31.75
C ALA A 9 4.54 -18.64 -31.18
N ALA A 10 3.35 -19.22 -31.14
CA ALA A 10 2.16 -18.63 -30.55
C ALA A 10 2.37 -18.42 -29.04
N THR A 11 2.35 -17.15 -28.63
CA THR A 11 2.22 -16.70 -27.24
C THR A 11 0.78 -16.95 -26.78
N GLY A 12 0.57 -17.76 -25.73
CA GLY A 12 -0.76 -17.97 -25.18
C GLY A 12 -0.87 -19.14 -24.21
N GLY A 13 -1.27 -18.84 -22.97
CA GLY A 13 -1.62 -19.82 -21.93
C GLY A 13 -2.89 -20.64 -22.23
N PHE A 14 -3.30 -21.46 -21.25
CA PHE A 14 -4.39 -22.43 -21.39
C PHE A 14 -5.76 -21.79 -21.74
N PRO A 15 -6.54 -22.41 -22.65
CA PRO A 15 -7.76 -21.83 -23.18
C PRO A 15 -8.91 -21.84 -22.17
N THR A 16 -9.70 -20.76 -22.17
CA THR A 16 -11.09 -20.77 -21.71
C THR A 16 -12.02 -21.10 -22.89
N ASP A 17 -13.26 -21.50 -22.60
CA ASP A 17 -14.25 -22.05 -23.54
C ASP A 17 -14.55 -21.21 -24.82
N ASN A 18 -14.04 -19.99 -24.95
CA ASN A 18 -14.36 -19.07 -26.06
C ASN A 18 -13.21 -18.70 -27.02
N GLY A 19 -12.02 -19.30 -26.91
CA GLY A 19 -11.05 -19.32 -28.03
C GLY A 19 -10.30 -18.01 -28.40
N ASP A 20 -10.50 -16.90 -27.70
CA ASP A 20 -9.74 -15.66 -27.94
C ASP A 20 -8.56 -15.51 -26.96
N TYR A 21 -7.35 -15.42 -27.52
CA TYR A 21 -6.07 -15.40 -26.78
C TYR A 21 -5.72 -14.04 -26.15
N VAL A 22 -6.27 -12.94 -26.67
CA VAL A 22 -6.01 -11.57 -26.23
C VAL A 22 -7.30 -10.76 -26.36
N VAL A 23 -7.65 -10.02 -25.31
CA VAL A 23 -8.82 -9.14 -25.27
C VAL A 23 -8.36 -7.69 -25.23
N THR A 24 -8.79 -6.90 -26.20
CA THR A 24 -8.46 -5.48 -26.28
C THR A 24 -9.45 -4.64 -25.47
N LEU A 25 -9.04 -3.45 -25.01
CA LEU A 25 -9.91 -2.59 -24.18
C LEU A 25 -11.22 -2.17 -24.87
N ASP A 26 -11.27 -2.11 -26.20
CA ASP A 26 -12.47 -1.80 -26.97
C ASP A 26 -13.51 -2.93 -26.97
N GLN A 27 -13.09 -4.17 -26.68
CA GLN A 27 -14.00 -5.32 -26.53
C GLN A 27 -14.61 -5.39 -25.12
N VAL A 28 -14.11 -4.58 -24.18
CA VAL A 28 -14.58 -4.58 -22.79
C VAL A 28 -15.63 -3.46 -22.61
N PRO A 29 -16.82 -3.77 -22.06
CA PRO A 29 -17.85 -2.76 -21.88
C PRO A 29 -17.41 -1.72 -20.85
N ARG A 30 -17.59 -0.44 -21.19
CA ARG A 30 -17.35 0.67 -20.26
C ARG A 30 -18.49 0.75 -19.27
N TRP A 31 -18.18 1.20 -18.06
CA TRP A 31 -19.18 1.41 -17.01
C TRP A 31 -20.33 2.34 -17.45
N ASN A 32 -20.02 3.32 -18.30
CA ASN A 32 -20.98 4.29 -18.80
C ASN A 32 -21.86 3.76 -19.97
N ASP A 33 -21.62 2.55 -20.47
CA ASP A 33 -22.36 2.00 -21.61
C ASP A 33 -23.77 1.58 -21.18
N ALA A 34 -24.75 1.85 -22.05
CA ALA A 34 -26.17 1.67 -21.76
C ALA A 34 -26.58 0.19 -21.57
N GLU A 35 -25.82 -0.77 -22.10
CA GLU A 35 -26.12 -2.20 -21.93
C GLU A 35 -25.95 -2.67 -20.48
N ILE A 36 -24.97 -2.12 -19.75
CA ILE A 36 -24.81 -2.38 -18.31
C ILE A 36 -26.02 -1.81 -17.55
N ARG A 37 -26.56 -0.66 -17.98
CA ARG A 37 -27.74 -0.02 -17.38
C ARG A 37 -28.98 -0.92 -17.45
N SER A 38 -29.28 -1.48 -18.63
CA SER A 38 -30.41 -2.38 -18.85
C SER A 38 -30.33 -3.63 -17.96
N SER A 39 -29.15 -4.25 -17.85
CA SER A 39 -28.97 -5.47 -17.03
C SER A 39 -29.26 -5.28 -15.54
N LEU A 40 -29.15 -4.05 -15.03
CA LEU A 40 -29.43 -3.71 -13.62
C LEU A 40 -30.89 -3.32 -13.38
N GLU A 41 -31.57 -2.81 -14.40
CA GLU A 41 -32.99 -2.42 -14.33
C GLU A 41 -33.91 -3.65 -14.37
N TYR A 42 -33.55 -4.71 -15.10
CA TYR A 42 -34.34 -5.95 -15.19
C TYR A 42 -34.32 -6.83 -13.93
N GLU A 43 -33.33 -6.69 -13.03
CA GLU A 43 -33.24 -7.50 -11.81
C GLU A 43 -33.77 -6.82 -10.53
N ASN A 44 -34.11 -5.52 -10.59
CA ASN A 44 -34.64 -4.79 -9.43
C ASN A 44 -36.17 -4.87 -9.26
N GLU A 45 -36.88 -5.60 -10.12
CA GLU A 45 -38.30 -5.90 -9.95
C GLU A 45 -38.48 -7.15 -9.05
N ASP A 46 -38.08 -7.06 -7.79
CA ASP A 46 -38.54 -8.01 -6.76
C ASP A 46 -39.93 -7.55 -6.26
N PRO A 47 -41.02 -8.33 -6.47
CA PRO A 47 -42.38 -7.91 -6.12
C PRO A 47 -42.62 -7.80 -4.61
N SER A 48 -41.68 -8.27 -3.77
CA SER A 48 -41.87 -8.34 -2.32
C SER A 48 -41.64 -7.03 -1.56
N PHE A 49 -41.10 -5.98 -2.20
CA PHE A 49 -40.76 -4.72 -1.54
C PHE A 49 -41.72 -3.55 -1.81
N SER A 50 -42.95 -3.85 -2.25
CA SER A 50 -43.99 -2.83 -2.50
C SER A 50 -45.20 -2.99 -1.56
N LYS A 51 -45.09 -2.43 -0.35
CA LYS A 51 -46.18 -1.74 0.40
C LYS A 51 -45.79 -1.52 1.87
N SER A 52 -45.23 -0.36 2.16
CA SER A 52 -45.45 0.33 3.44
C SER A 52 -45.18 1.83 3.34
N PHE A 53 -45.71 2.46 2.29
CA PHE A 53 -46.05 3.89 2.38
C PHE A 53 -47.39 4.00 3.12
N LEU A 54 -47.33 3.95 4.45
CA LEU A 54 -48.38 4.49 5.30
C LEU A 54 -47.83 5.79 5.89
N SER A 55 -48.25 6.91 5.31
CA SER A 55 -48.08 8.23 5.88
C SER A 55 -48.89 8.32 7.17
N ASP A 56 -48.22 8.51 8.30
CA ASP A 56 -48.85 8.80 9.58
C ASP A 56 -49.30 10.29 9.59
N PRO A 57 -50.59 10.62 9.77
CA PRO A 57 -51.09 11.98 9.62
C PRO A 57 -51.04 12.83 10.90
N LEU A 58 -50.14 12.57 11.85
CA LEU A 58 -50.07 13.31 13.13
C LEU A 58 -48.67 13.77 13.55
N THR A 59 -47.95 14.50 12.70
CA THR A 59 -46.79 15.30 13.15
C THR A 59 -46.94 16.76 12.72
N SER A 60 -47.22 17.61 13.71
CA SER A 60 -47.28 19.07 13.61
C SER A 60 -45.91 19.66 13.21
N PRO A 61 -45.86 20.85 12.57
CA PRO A 61 -44.62 21.45 12.10
C PRO A 61 -43.87 22.07 13.27
N GLY A 62 -42.81 21.40 13.71
CA GLY A 62 -41.88 21.87 14.75
C GLY A 62 -40.49 22.10 14.15
N GLU A 63 -40.13 23.37 14.04
CA GLU A 63 -38.78 23.94 13.98
C GLU A 63 -37.87 23.49 12.82
N GLU A 64 -37.79 24.38 11.82
CA GLU A 64 -36.71 24.45 10.85
C GLU A 64 -35.34 24.57 11.55
N SER A 65 -34.67 23.43 11.73
CA SER A 65 -33.23 23.38 11.97
C SER A 65 -32.54 23.01 10.66
N GLY A 66 -31.71 23.93 10.18
CA GLY A 66 -31.20 23.99 8.82
C GLY A 66 -30.69 22.67 8.24
N SER A 67 -31.37 22.21 7.19
CA SER A 67 -30.84 21.27 6.21
C SER A 67 -29.61 21.90 5.54
N ASN A 68 -28.43 21.72 6.12
CA ASN A 68 -27.20 21.70 5.32
C ASN A 68 -27.37 20.53 4.35
N GLY A 69 -27.67 20.84 3.09
CA GLY A 69 -27.88 19.84 2.04
C GLY A 69 -26.77 18.79 2.08
N LEU A 70 -27.15 17.52 2.24
CA LEU A 70 -26.21 16.41 2.37
C LEU A 70 -25.47 16.27 1.04
N ALA A 71 -24.32 16.93 0.92
CA ALA A 71 -23.51 16.90 -0.29
C ALA A 71 -23.09 15.45 -0.58
N SER A 72 -23.27 15.02 -1.84
CA SER A 72 -22.88 13.67 -2.24
C SER A 72 -21.39 13.44 -2.00
N ARG A 73 -21.07 12.29 -1.37
CA ARG A 73 -19.68 11.85 -1.11
C ARG A 73 -18.91 11.56 -2.40
N PHE A 74 -19.65 11.10 -3.41
CA PHE A 74 -19.19 10.70 -4.72
C PHE A 74 -20.18 11.28 -5.75
N PRO A 75 -20.00 12.55 -6.14
CA PRO A 75 -20.88 13.16 -7.15
C PRO A 75 -20.69 12.49 -8.51
N VAL A 76 -21.70 12.63 -9.39
CA VAL A 76 -21.58 12.22 -10.80
C VAL A 76 -20.40 12.93 -11.45
N ASP A 77 -19.49 12.14 -12.02
CA ASP A 77 -18.36 12.63 -12.80
C ASP A 77 -18.22 11.75 -14.05
N HIS A 78 -18.66 12.28 -15.19
CA HIS A 78 -18.63 11.56 -16.47
C HIS A 78 -17.21 11.28 -16.96
N GLU A 79 -16.23 12.12 -16.61
CA GLU A 79 -14.85 11.93 -17.02
C GLU A 79 -14.24 10.73 -16.27
N ILE A 80 -14.46 10.65 -14.95
CA ILE A 80 -14.05 9.50 -14.14
C ILE A 80 -14.80 8.24 -14.56
N ASN A 81 -16.12 8.31 -14.75
CA ASN A 81 -16.93 7.16 -15.14
C ASN A 81 -16.51 6.56 -16.49
N SER A 82 -16.05 7.39 -17.44
CA SER A 82 -15.56 6.94 -18.76
C SER A 82 -14.29 6.08 -18.69
N LYS A 83 -13.58 6.09 -17.55
CA LYS A 83 -12.32 5.37 -17.32
C LYS A 83 -12.54 4.00 -16.67
N ILE A 84 -13.75 3.70 -16.21
CA ILE A 84 -14.05 2.45 -15.49
C ILE A 84 -14.62 1.41 -16.44
N TYR A 85 -14.14 0.19 -16.29
CA TYR A 85 -14.59 -1.00 -17.01
C TYR A 85 -14.85 -2.12 -16.01
N LEU A 86 -15.89 -2.92 -16.26
CA LEU A 86 -16.18 -4.13 -15.50
C LEU A 86 -16.16 -5.31 -16.45
N TRP A 87 -15.30 -6.29 -16.19
CA TRP A 87 -15.11 -7.42 -17.07
C TRP A 87 -15.04 -8.72 -16.27
N ARG A 88 -15.73 -9.75 -16.76
CA ARG A 88 -15.63 -11.09 -16.17
C ARG A 88 -14.60 -11.90 -16.95
N GLY A 89 -13.41 -12.03 -16.39
CA GLY A 89 -12.28 -12.68 -17.03
C GLY A 89 -11.01 -12.56 -16.22
N GLN A 90 -9.93 -13.16 -16.75
CA GLN A 90 -8.62 -13.14 -16.10
C GLN A 90 -7.83 -11.91 -16.56
N PRO A 91 -7.30 -11.06 -15.65
CA PRO A 91 -6.65 -9.81 -16.01
C PRO A 91 -5.53 -9.95 -17.06
N TRP A 92 -4.78 -11.04 -17.03
CA TRP A 92 -3.64 -11.27 -17.92
C TRP A 92 -3.99 -11.57 -19.37
N ASN A 93 -5.27 -11.74 -19.72
CA ASN A 93 -5.70 -11.84 -21.10
C ASN A 93 -5.93 -10.45 -21.74
N LEU A 94 -5.89 -9.37 -20.96
CA LEU A 94 -6.16 -8.01 -21.45
C LEU A 94 -4.91 -7.33 -22.01
N GLU A 95 -5.03 -6.72 -23.18
CA GLU A 95 -4.04 -5.81 -23.74
C GLU A 95 -4.13 -4.44 -23.05
N VAL A 96 -3.42 -4.30 -21.94
CA VAL A 96 -3.33 -3.08 -21.12
C VAL A 96 -1.88 -2.79 -20.72
N ASP A 97 -1.59 -1.59 -20.23
CA ASP A 97 -0.23 -1.25 -19.81
C ASP A 97 0.23 -2.09 -18.61
N ALA A 98 -0.65 -2.35 -17.64
CA ALA A 98 -0.34 -3.18 -16.48
C ALA A 98 -1.47 -4.12 -16.07
N VAL A 99 -1.12 -5.33 -15.66
CA VAL A 99 -2.04 -6.27 -15.00
C VAL A 99 -1.62 -6.47 -13.55
N VAL A 100 -2.60 -6.59 -12.63
CA VAL A 100 -2.32 -6.78 -11.21
C VAL A 100 -2.36 -8.26 -10.84
N ASN A 101 -1.29 -8.74 -10.22
CA ASN A 101 -1.21 -10.05 -9.60
C ASN A 101 -1.38 -9.93 -8.08
N SER A 102 -2.36 -10.62 -7.51
CA SER A 102 -2.42 -10.85 -6.07
C SER A 102 -1.59 -12.07 -5.70
N THR A 103 -0.60 -11.88 -4.84
CA THR A 103 0.31 -12.94 -4.36
C THR A 103 0.47 -12.91 -2.84
N ASN A 104 1.51 -13.58 -2.33
CA ASN A 104 1.95 -13.62 -0.94
C ASN A 104 3.29 -12.88 -0.75
N GLU A 105 3.81 -12.86 0.48
CA GLU A 105 5.01 -12.12 0.82
C GLU A 105 6.29 -12.64 0.13
N SER A 106 6.34 -13.94 -0.21
CA SER A 106 7.44 -14.54 -0.96
C SER A 106 7.36 -14.28 -2.47
N MET A 107 6.23 -13.78 -2.97
CA MET A 107 5.95 -13.60 -4.41
C MET A 107 6.13 -14.87 -5.23
N ASP A 108 5.79 -16.02 -4.66
CA ASP A 108 5.95 -17.30 -5.32
C ASP A 108 4.82 -17.59 -6.33
N GLU A 109 5.10 -18.53 -7.23
CA GLU A 109 4.16 -18.97 -8.25
C GLU A 109 2.92 -19.64 -7.66
N VAL A 110 3.09 -20.45 -6.61
CA VAL A 110 2.03 -21.27 -6.00
C VAL A 110 0.89 -20.40 -5.44
N HIS A 111 1.22 -19.25 -4.86
CA HIS A 111 0.24 -18.33 -4.27
C HIS A 111 -0.08 -17.13 -5.18
N SER A 112 0.49 -17.10 -6.39
CA SER A 112 0.11 -16.12 -7.40
C SER A 112 -1.25 -16.46 -8.01
N SER A 113 -1.81 -15.50 -8.73
CA SER A 113 -3.09 -15.68 -9.41
C SER A 113 -3.00 -16.87 -10.39
N GLN A 114 -3.93 -17.82 -10.27
CA GLN A 114 -3.89 -19.09 -10.98
C GLN A 114 -3.83 -18.86 -12.50
N GLY A 115 -2.81 -19.39 -13.17
CA GLY A 115 -2.64 -19.28 -14.62
C GLY A 115 -1.79 -18.10 -15.09
N LEU A 116 -1.47 -17.14 -14.23
CA LEU A 116 -0.62 -15.99 -14.59
C LEU A 116 0.78 -16.40 -15.02
N HIS A 117 1.50 -17.19 -14.20
CA HIS A 117 2.87 -17.62 -14.53
C HIS A 117 2.91 -18.54 -15.75
N ALA A 118 1.89 -19.39 -15.91
CA ALA A 118 1.74 -20.22 -17.10
C ALA A 118 1.51 -19.38 -18.38
N ALA A 119 0.82 -18.24 -18.27
CA ALA A 119 0.58 -17.33 -19.39
C ALA A 119 1.77 -16.40 -19.67
N ALA A 120 2.49 -15.96 -18.65
CA ALA A 120 3.64 -15.06 -18.78
C ALA A 120 4.95 -15.78 -19.17
N GLY A 121 5.04 -17.08 -18.89
CA GLY A 121 6.25 -17.86 -19.10
C GLY A 121 7.23 -17.77 -17.91
N PRO A 122 8.30 -18.59 -17.94
CA PRO A 122 9.20 -18.80 -16.80
C PRO A 122 9.98 -17.55 -16.37
N GLY A 123 10.19 -16.59 -17.29
CA GLY A 123 10.90 -15.36 -16.99
C GLY A 123 10.25 -14.56 -15.84
N LEU A 124 8.92 -14.61 -15.71
CA LEU A 124 8.21 -13.92 -14.63
C LEU A 124 8.62 -14.44 -13.24
N ALA A 125 8.76 -15.75 -13.09
CA ALA A 125 9.17 -16.36 -11.83
C ALA A 125 10.64 -16.03 -11.48
N GLU A 126 11.51 -15.97 -12.49
CA GLU A 126 12.91 -15.57 -12.33
C GLU A 126 13.03 -14.12 -11.83
N GLU A 127 12.32 -13.17 -12.45
CA GLU A 127 12.34 -11.76 -12.02
C GLU A 127 11.71 -11.58 -10.63
N CYS A 128 10.59 -12.26 -10.35
CA CYS A 128 9.98 -12.26 -9.00
C CYS A 128 10.97 -12.67 -7.90
N THR A 129 11.84 -13.65 -8.18
CA THR A 129 12.86 -14.11 -7.22
C THR A 129 13.90 -13.02 -6.92
N THR A 130 14.21 -12.15 -7.89
CA THR A 130 15.15 -11.04 -7.70
C THR A 130 14.60 -9.90 -6.85
N LEU A 131 13.27 -9.79 -6.72
CA LEU A 131 12.62 -8.70 -6.00
C LEU A 131 12.75 -8.81 -4.48
N GLY A 132 13.08 -9.98 -3.92
CA GLY A 132 13.25 -10.18 -2.47
C GLY A 132 11.94 -10.07 -1.68
N GLY A 133 10.82 -10.51 -2.27
CA GLY A 133 9.50 -10.54 -1.64
C GLY A 133 8.77 -9.20 -1.59
N CYS A 134 7.54 -9.17 -1.07
CA CYS A 134 6.72 -7.95 -0.97
C CYS A 134 5.91 -7.94 0.34
N ARG A 135 5.79 -6.79 1.01
CA ARG A 135 5.02 -6.72 2.26
C ARG A 135 3.53 -6.61 1.96
N THR A 136 2.69 -7.11 2.87
CA THR A 136 1.24 -6.90 2.83
C THR A 136 0.90 -5.42 2.66
N GLY A 137 0.00 -5.09 1.74
CA GLY A 137 -0.39 -3.72 1.41
C GLY A 137 0.52 -3.02 0.39
N MET A 138 1.72 -3.54 0.13
CA MET A 138 2.65 -2.94 -0.84
C MET A 138 2.49 -3.59 -2.22
N ALA A 139 3.13 -2.98 -3.23
CA ALA A 139 3.22 -3.53 -4.57
C ALA A 139 4.65 -3.42 -5.14
N LYS A 140 4.96 -4.26 -6.13
CA LYS A 140 6.21 -4.26 -6.91
C LYS A 140 5.91 -4.51 -8.39
N VAL A 141 6.77 -4.05 -9.28
CA VAL A 141 6.60 -4.17 -10.73
C VAL A 141 7.65 -5.09 -11.34
N THR A 142 7.24 -5.86 -12.35
CA THR A 142 8.08 -6.71 -13.20
C THR A 142 7.72 -6.50 -14.67
N ASN A 143 8.51 -7.07 -15.58
CA ASN A 143 8.08 -7.22 -16.97
C ASN A 143 6.95 -8.24 -17.09
N ALA A 144 6.17 -8.13 -18.17
CA ALA A 144 5.02 -9.00 -18.41
C ALA A 144 5.31 -10.20 -19.32
N TYR A 145 6.50 -10.26 -19.93
CA TYR A 145 6.97 -11.40 -20.73
C TYR A 145 6.00 -11.76 -21.86
N ASP A 146 5.44 -12.97 -21.85
CA ASP A 146 4.58 -13.49 -22.92
C ASP A 146 3.12 -12.98 -22.83
N LEU A 147 2.80 -12.17 -21.81
CA LEU A 147 1.48 -11.57 -21.66
C LEU A 147 1.24 -10.44 -22.69
N PRO A 148 -0.02 -10.19 -23.07
CA PRO A 148 -0.38 -9.01 -23.87
C PRO A 148 -0.16 -7.68 -23.14
N ALA A 149 -0.09 -7.71 -21.80
CA ALA A 149 0.21 -6.54 -21.00
C ALA A 149 1.68 -6.13 -21.08
N ARG A 150 2.01 -4.87 -20.78
CA ARG A 150 3.42 -4.40 -20.79
C ARG A 150 4.17 -4.69 -19.49
N ARG A 151 3.46 -4.63 -18.35
CA ARG A 151 4.01 -4.84 -17.00
C ARG A 151 3.07 -5.67 -16.14
N VAL A 152 3.63 -6.36 -15.15
CA VAL A 152 2.86 -7.00 -14.07
C VAL A 152 3.14 -6.25 -12.77
N ILE A 153 2.07 -5.84 -12.09
CA ILE A 153 2.15 -5.22 -10.77
C ILE A 153 1.72 -6.26 -9.73
N HIS A 154 2.66 -6.70 -8.91
CA HIS A 154 2.46 -7.71 -7.87
C HIS A 154 2.13 -7.03 -6.55
N THR A 155 1.03 -7.43 -5.91
CA THR A 155 0.64 -6.91 -4.60
C THR A 155 0.23 -8.02 -3.65
N VAL A 156 0.38 -7.75 -2.35
CA VAL A 156 0.10 -8.72 -1.30
C VAL A 156 -1.12 -8.26 -0.49
N GLY A 157 -2.28 -8.75 -0.89
CA GLY A 157 -3.52 -8.59 -0.13
C GLY A 157 -3.45 -9.22 1.27
N PRO A 158 -4.16 -8.67 2.27
CA PRO A 158 -4.12 -9.12 3.66
C PRO A 158 -4.89 -10.42 3.87
N LYS A 159 -4.41 -11.25 4.81
CA LYS A 159 -5.19 -12.34 5.39
C LYS A 159 -6.19 -11.75 6.38
N TYR A 160 -7.47 -11.99 6.15
CA TYR A 160 -8.54 -11.43 6.96
C TYR A 160 -8.75 -12.25 8.24
N ALA A 161 -8.85 -11.55 9.36
CA ALA A 161 -9.31 -12.08 10.62
C ALA A 161 -10.19 -11.02 11.29
N VAL A 162 -11.32 -11.43 11.88
CA VAL A 162 -12.30 -10.51 12.50
C VAL A 162 -11.63 -9.57 13.52
N LYS A 163 -10.70 -10.10 14.33
CA LYS A 163 -9.92 -9.32 15.31
C LYS A 163 -9.04 -8.21 14.71
N TYR A 164 -8.73 -8.30 13.42
CA TYR A 164 -7.87 -7.36 12.69
C TYR A 164 -8.59 -6.71 11.51
N HIS A 165 -9.93 -6.64 11.53
CA HIS A 165 -10.74 -6.14 10.41
C HIS A 165 -10.25 -4.77 9.89
N THR A 166 -9.97 -3.83 10.79
CA THR A 166 -9.48 -2.50 10.42
C THR A 166 -8.09 -2.53 9.77
N ALA A 167 -7.19 -3.37 10.28
CA ALA A 167 -5.85 -3.52 9.71
C ALA A 167 -5.91 -4.17 8.32
N ALA A 168 -6.80 -5.15 8.15
CA ALA A 168 -7.06 -5.78 6.86
C ALA A 168 -7.67 -4.78 5.86
N GLU A 169 -8.61 -3.93 6.29
CA GLU A 169 -9.18 -2.89 5.43
C GLU A 169 -8.14 -1.87 4.96
N ASN A 170 -7.30 -1.37 5.88
CA ASN A 170 -6.23 -0.44 5.52
C ASN A 170 -5.19 -1.08 4.59
N ALA A 171 -4.78 -2.32 4.88
CA ALA A 171 -3.85 -3.04 4.03
C ALA A 171 -4.43 -3.31 2.63
N LEU A 172 -5.72 -3.66 2.52
CA LEU A 172 -6.37 -3.86 1.23
C LEU A 172 -6.46 -2.55 0.44
N SER A 173 -6.81 -1.44 1.10
CA SER A 173 -6.79 -0.11 0.50
C SER A 173 -5.39 0.27 0.00
N HIS A 174 -4.35 -0.01 0.79
CA HIS A 174 -2.96 0.21 0.38
C HIS A 174 -2.58 -0.61 -0.85
N CYS A 175 -3.04 -1.86 -0.98
CA CYS A 175 -2.76 -2.68 -2.17
C CYS A 175 -3.22 -1.98 -3.45
N TYR A 176 -4.47 -1.53 -3.50
CA TYR A 176 -5.02 -0.85 -4.67
C TYR A 176 -4.34 0.50 -4.93
N ARG A 177 -4.05 1.25 -3.87
CA ARG A 177 -3.35 2.53 -3.96
C ARG A 177 -1.93 2.35 -4.52
N SER A 178 -1.13 1.48 -3.93
CA SER A 178 0.24 1.22 -4.38
C SER A 178 0.29 0.68 -5.81
N CYS A 179 -0.70 -0.11 -6.25
CA CYS A 179 -0.76 -0.54 -7.64
C CYS A 179 -0.93 0.63 -8.60
N LEU A 180 -1.84 1.55 -8.29
CA LEU A 180 -2.11 2.72 -9.14
C LEU A 180 -1.01 3.78 -9.05
N GLU A 181 -0.35 3.93 -7.89
CA GLU A 181 0.84 4.77 -7.75
C GLU A 181 1.98 4.24 -8.63
N LEU A 182 2.28 2.93 -8.58
CA LEU A 182 3.29 2.31 -9.43
C LEU A 182 2.94 2.42 -10.92
N LEU A 183 1.66 2.30 -11.29
CA LEU A 183 1.21 2.53 -12.66
C LEU A 183 1.64 3.92 -13.15
N ILE A 184 1.34 4.95 -12.35
CA ILE A 184 1.67 6.34 -12.65
C ILE A 184 3.19 6.54 -12.69
N GLU A 185 3.93 6.03 -11.70
CA GLU A 185 5.38 6.18 -11.59
C GLU A 185 6.14 5.56 -12.78
N ASN A 186 5.60 4.48 -13.35
CA ASN A 186 6.16 3.81 -14.53
C ASN A 186 5.68 4.42 -15.86
N GLY A 187 4.92 5.52 -15.83
CA GLY A 187 4.39 6.17 -17.04
C GLY A 187 3.35 5.35 -17.80
N LEU A 188 2.69 4.42 -17.11
CA LEU A 188 1.63 3.56 -17.62
C LEU A 188 0.28 4.23 -17.39
N ARG A 189 -0.72 3.92 -18.22
CA ARG A 189 -2.01 4.64 -18.22
C ARG A 189 -3.24 3.74 -18.12
N SER A 190 -3.09 2.44 -18.33
CA SER A 190 -4.20 1.48 -18.27
C SER A 190 -3.86 0.30 -17.37
N ILE A 191 -4.80 -0.09 -16.50
CA ILE A 191 -4.58 -1.16 -15.53
C ILE A 191 -5.77 -2.11 -15.46
N ALA A 192 -5.49 -3.41 -15.44
CA ALA A 192 -6.49 -4.44 -15.17
C ALA A 192 -6.21 -5.11 -13.82
N MET A 193 -7.22 -5.13 -12.94
CA MET A 193 -7.08 -5.59 -11.57
C MET A 193 -8.13 -6.63 -11.23
N GLY A 194 -7.70 -7.79 -10.74
CA GLY A 194 -8.58 -8.80 -10.17
C GLY A 194 -9.01 -8.48 -8.73
N CYS A 195 -9.83 -9.35 -8.15
CA CYS A 195 -10.14 -9.31 -6.72
C CYS A 195 -8.90 -9.71 -5.89
N ILE A 196 -8.22 -8.73 -5.28
CA ILE A 196 -7.01 -8.97 -4.45
C ILE A 196 -7.33 -9.79 -3.18
N TYR A 197 -8.59 -9.79 -2.77
CA TYR A 197 -9.14 -10.49 -1.61
C TYR A 197 -9.61 -11.91 -1.98
N THR A 198 -8.69 -12.75 -2.44
CA THR A 198 -9.02 -14.13 -2.86
C THR A 198 -9.62 -14.97 -1.73
N GLU A 199 -10.31 -16.06 -2.07
CA GLU A 199 -10.93 -16.96 -1.09
C GLU A 199 -9.90 -17.49 -0.07
N ALA A 200 -8.66 -17.74 -0.50
CA ALA A 200 -7.56 -18.16 0.38
C ALA A 200 -7.22 -17.13 1.49
N LYS A 201 -7.63 -15.87 1.34
CA LYS A 201 -7.41 -14.79 2.31
C LYS A 201 -8.58 -14.60 3.27
N ASN A 202 -9.70 -15.33 3.12
CA ASN A 202 -10.87 -15.31 3.98
C ASN A 202 -11.50 -13.92 4.20
N TYR A 203 -11.29 -12.98 3.26
CA TYR A 203 -11.86 -11.63 3.38
C TYR A 203 -13.32 -11.65 2.89
N PRO A 204 -14.28 -11.10 3.66
CA PRO A 204 -15.66 -10.93 3.18
C PRO A 204 -15.73 -10.17 1.86
N ARG A 205 -16.29 -10.80 0.82
CA ARG A 205 -16.27 -10.29 -0.56
C ARG A 205 -16.86 -8.88 -0.71
N GLU A 206 -18.06 -8.66 -0.18
CA GLU A 206 -18.76 -7.37 -0.33
C GLU A 206 -18.07 -6.21 0.41
N PRO A 207 -17.67 -6.36 1.70
CA PRO A 207 -16.82 -5.35 2.36
C PRO A 207 -15.50 -5.08 1.63
N ALA A 208 -14.87 -6.11 1.05
CA ALA A 208 -13.63 -5.93 0.29
C ALA A 208 -13.84 -5.17 -1.02
N ALA A 209 -14.96 -5.43 -1.71
CA ALA A 209 -15.34 -4.71 -2.92
C ALA A 209 -15.60 -3.22 -2.63
N HIS A 210 -16.25 -2.88 -1.51
CA HIS A 210 -16.38 -1.49 -1.06
C HIS A 210 -15.02 -0.80 -0.93
N VAL A 211 -14.03 -1.46 -0.32
CA VAL A 211 -12.66 -0.91 -0.19
C VAL A 211 -12.03 -0.71 -1.56
N ALA A 212 -12.09 -1.73 -2.42
CA ALA A 212 -11.51 -1.67 -3.77
C ALA A 212 -12.06 -0.49 -4.59
N ILE A 213 -13.39 -0.41 -4.70
CA ILE A 213 -14.08 0.57 -5.53
C ILE A 213 -13.86 1.98 -4.96
N ARG A 214 -13.99 2.14 -3.63
CA ARG A 214 -13.77 3.42 -2.95
C ARG A 214 -12.34 3.94 -3.17
N THR A 215 -11.33 3.10 -2.99
CA THR A 215 -9.93 3.52 -3.12
C THR A 215 -9.61 3.94 -4.55
N VAL A 216 -10.08 3.19 -5.54
CA VAL A 216 -9.93 3.54 -6.96
C VAL A 216 -10.63 4.87 -7.26
N ARG A 217 -11.88 5.05 -6.81
CA ARG A 217 -12.64 6.29 -7.00
C ARG A 217 -11.89 7.51 -6.44
N ARG A 218 -11.42 7.43 -5.19
CA ARG A 218 -10.69 8.52 -4.53
C ARG A 218 -9.36 8.84 -5.21
N LEU A 219 -8.64 7.83 -5.71
CA LEU A 219 -7.40 8.09 -6.42
C LEU A 219 -7.65 8.75 -7.79
N LEU A 220 -8.69 8.30 -8.50
CA LEU A 220 -9.06 8.92 -9.78
C LEU A 220 -9.48 10.38 -9.59
N GLU A 221 -10.20 10.73 -8.51
CA GLU A 221 -10.50 12.14 -8.19
C GLU A 221 -9.24 13.02 -8.07
N LYS A 222 -8.10 12.45 -7.65
CA LYS A 222 -6.83 13.16 -7.49
C LYS A 222 -5.92 13.12 -8.72
N GLN A 223 -5.97 12.04 -9.50
CA GLN A 223 -4.98 11.75 -10.55
C GLN A 223 -5.63 11.37 -11.90
N LYS A 224 -6.85 11.87 -12.17
CA LYS A 224 -7.62 11.53 -13.37
C LYS A 224 -6.85 11.73 -14.68
N ASP A 225 -5.99 12.74 -14.80
CA ASP A 225 -5.28 13.03 -16.05
C ASP A 225 -4.21 12.00 -16.41
N LYS A 226 -3.75 11.21 -15.42
CA LYS A 226 -2.67 10.23 -15.60
C LYS A 226 -3.16 8.84 -15.95
N ILE A 227 -4.43 8.54 -15.65
CA ILE A 227 -5.02 7.22 -15.81
C ILE A 227 -6.11 7.30 -16.89
N THR A 228 -6.01 6.44 -17.89
CA THR A 228 -6.94 6.34 -19.03
C THR A 228 -7.98 5.24 -18.87
N ALA A 229 -7.61 4.13 -18.21
CA ALA A 229 -8.52 3.01 -18.02
C ALA A 229 -8.18 2.20 -16.75
N VAL A 230 -9.22 1.86 -15.99
CA VAL A 230 -9.16 0.91 -14.87
C VAL A 230 -10.20 -0.18 -15.11
N VAL A 231 -9.75 -1.42 -15.26
CA VAL A 231 -10.60 -2.58 -15.50
C VAL A 231 -10.70 -3.41 -14.23
N PHE A 232 -11.89 -3.46 -13.64
CA PHE A 232 -12.20 -4.41 -12.58
C PHE A 232 -12.51 -5.77 -13.21
N CYS A 233 -11.63 -6.73 -12.96
CA CYS A 233 -11.74 -8.09 -13.46
C CYS A 233 -12.32 -9.00 -12.37
N THR A 234 -13.47 -9.62 -12.65
CA THR A 234 -14.11 -10.58 -11.74
C THR A 234 -13.97 -12.00 -12.28
N SER A 235 -13.60 -12.94 -11.41
CA SER A 235 -13.49 -14.36 -11.81
C SER A 235 -14.82 -15.11 -11.60
N THR A 236 -15.59 -14.75 -10.57
CA THR A 236 -16.84 -15.42 -10.21
C THR A 236 -18.08 -14.60 -10.59
N SER A 237 -19.21 -15.27 -10.81
CA SER A 237 -20.50 -14.58 -10.97
C SER A 237 -20.87 -13.79 -9.72
N SER A 238 -20.62 -14.36 -8.54
CA SER A 238 -20.89 -13.68 -7.25
C SER A 238 -20.14 -12.36 -7.13
N ASP A 239 -18.85 -12.32 -7.45
CA ASP A 239 -18.09 -11.08 -7.43
C ASP A 239 -18.62 -10.09 -8.48
N THR A 240 -18.99 -10.57 -9.67
CA THR A 240 -19.57 -9.73 -10.74
C THR A 240 -20.85 -9.03 -10.27
N GLU A 241 -21.75 -9.74 -9.61
CA GLU A 241 -22.99 -9.17 -9.08
C GLU A 241 -22.74 -8.21 -7.91
N ILE A 242 -21.73 -8.48 -7.08
CA ILE A 242 -21.30 -7.52 -6.05
C ILE A 242 -20.82 -6.21 -6.71
N TYR A 243 -19.92 -6.26 -7.69
CA TYR A 243 -19.43 -5.06 -8.37
C TYR A 243 -20.54 -4.30 -9.09
N LYS A 244 -21.44 -5.01 -9.78
CA LYS A 244 -22.63 -4.44 -10.44
C LYS A 244 -23.51 -3.62 -9.50
N ARG A 245 -23.77 -4.13 -8.28
CA ARG A 245 -24.58 -3.43 -7.27
C ARG A 245 -23.82 -2.25 -6.63
N LEU A 246 -22.51 -2.36 -6.47
CA LEU A 246 -21.71 -1.38 -5.73
C LEU A 246 -21.16 -0.23 -6.60
N LEU A 247 -20.82 -0.49 -7.87
CA LEU A 247 -20.28 0.53 -8.77
C LEU A 247 -21.18 1.78 -8.88
N PRO A 248 -22.52 1.70 -9.01
CA PRO A 248 -23.39 2.89 -9.03
C PRO A 248 -23.29 3.76 -7.78
N LEU A 249 -22.92 3.18 -6.63
CA LEU A 249 -22.80 3.92 -5.38
C LEU A 249 -21.55 4.81 -5.34
N TYR A 250 -20.48 4.40 -6.01
CA TYR A 250 -19.19 5.11 -6.02
C TYR A 250 -18.92 5.84 -7.34
N PHE A 251 -19.54 5.38 -8.43
CA PHE A 251 -19.44 5.91 -9.78
C PHE A 251 -20.85 6.13 -10.33
N PRO A 252 -21.67 6.99 -9.69
CA PRO A 252 -23.03 7.24 -10.15
C PRO A 252 -23.01 7.84 -11.56
N ARG A 253 -23.85 7.31 -12.44
CA ARG A 253 -23.95 7.68 -13.86
C ARG A 253 -24.91 8.85 -14.07
N ASP A 254 -25.88 9.01 -13.19
CA ASP A 254 -26.85 10.10 -13.19
C ASP A 254 -27.24 10.54 -11.78
N LYS A 255 -28.06 11.60 -11.69
CA LYS A 255 -28.51 12.18 -10.42
C LYS A 255 -29.41 11.25 -9.60
N HIS A 256 -30.07 10.28 -10.24
CA HIS A 256 -30.87 9.30 -9.53
C HIS A 256 -29.97 8.30 -8.80
N GLU A 257 -28.95 7.76 -9.48
CA GLU A 257 -27.95 6.90 -8.84
C GLU A 257 -27.19 7.63 -7.72
N GLU A 258 -26.86 8.90 -7.92
CA GLU A 258 -26.24 9.74 -6.89
C GLU A 258 -27.12 9.87 -5.65
N ALA A 259 -28.44 10.05 -5.81
CA ALA A 259 -29.39 10.10 -4.70
C ALA A 259 -29.52 8.76 -3.98
N VAL A 260 -29.52 7.64 -4.72
CA VAL A 260 -29.52 6.28 -4.15
C VAL A 260 -28.21 6.01 -3.39
N ALA A 261 -27.07 6.48 -3.90
CA ALA A 261 -25.77 6.35 -3.26
C ALA A 261 -25.75 7.03 -1.88
N ILE A 262 -26.35 8.22 -1.77
CA ILE A 262 -26.45 8.97 -0.51
C ILE A 262 -27.20 8.19 0.57
N SER A 263 -28.25 7.44 0.21
CA SER A 263 -29.05 6.66 1.18
C SER A 263 -28.43 5.31 1.54
N LYS A 264 -27.71 4.67 0.60
CA LYS A 264 -27.14 3.33 0.79
C LYS A 264 -25.73 3.33 1.38
N LEU A 265 -24.93 4.37 1.16
CA LEU A 265 -23.58 4.44 1.69
C LEU A 265 -23.56 4.93 3.15
N PRO A 266 -22.76 4.32 4.02
CA PRO A 266 -22.64 4.78 5.41
C PRO A 266 -21.99 6.16 5.50
N ALA A 267 -22.26 6.88 6.59
CA ALA A 267 -21.63 8.16 6.87
C ALA A 267 -20.11 8.08 7.12
N ASP A 268 -19.50 6.89 7.17
CA ASP A 268 -18.05 6.71 7.25
C ASP A 268 -17.53 5.90 6.05
N VAL A 269 -17.73 6.42 4.84
CA VAL A 269 -17.10 5.90 3.61
C VAL A 269 -15.63 6.32 3.48
N GLY A 270 -14.89 6.36 4.58
CA GLY A 270 -13.47 6.68 4.60
C GLY A 270 -13.11 8.14 4.28
N ASP A 271 -11.81 8.44 4.40
CA ASP A 271 -11.22 9.75 4.17
C ASP A 271 -11.02 10.07 2.67
N GLU A 272 -10.35 11.19 2.40
CA GLU A 272 -9.97 11.62 1.04
C GLU A 272 -9.05 10.63 0.31
N ASN A 273 -8.47 9.66 1.01
CA ASN A 273 -7.63 8.60 0.46
C ASN A 273 -8.35 7.24 0.41
N GLY A 274 -9.61 7.18 0.87
CA GLY A 274 -10.41 5.96 0.95
C GLY A 274 -10.08 5.06 2.15
N GLU A 275 -9.33 5.56 3.15
CA GLU A 275 -9.03 4.86 4.41
C GLU A 275 -10.12 5.07 5.45
N THR A 276 -10.39 4.08 6.31
CA THR A 276 -11.42 4.24 7.35
C THR A 276 -10.99 5.20 8.45
N ILE A 277 -11.88 6.13 8.81
CA ILE A 277 -11.59 7.16 9.81
C ILE A 277 -11.87 6.57 11.20
N ILE A 278 -10.85 5.98 11.82
CA ILE A 278 -10.95 5.58 13.23
C ILE A 278 -10.80 6.82 14.12
N HIS A 279 -11.93 7.39 14.55
CA HIS A 279 -11.93 8.58 15.42
C HIS A 279 -11.14 8.41 16.73
N GLU A 280 -11.01 7.18 17.24
CA GLU A 280 -10.27 6.85 18.47
C GLU A 280 -8.75 7.06 18.37
N ARG A 281 -8.19 7.28 17.17
CA ARG A 281 -6.76 7.58 16.95
C ARG A 281 -6.45 9.07 16.79
N LYS A 282 -7.46 9.96 16.80
CA LYS A 282 -7.20 11.40 16.91
C LYS A 282 -6.71 11.68 18.33
N ILE A 283 -5.38 11.84 18.49
CA ILE A 283 -4.75 12.18 19.77
C ILE A 283 -5.46 13.40 20.35
N ARG A 284 -6.27 13.19 21.38
CA ARG A 284 -6.92 14.27 22.13
C ARG A 284 -5.88 14.80 23.12
N ILE A 285 -4.95 15.62 22.63
CA ILE A 285 -4.04 16.37 23.51
C ILE A 285 -4.89 17.38 24.29
N LYS A 286 -5.42 16.97 25.44
CA LYS A 286 -5.90 17.92 26.44
C LYS A 286 -4.64 18.52 27.07
N PRO A 287 -4.46 19.85 27.06
CA PRO A 287 -3.37 20.46 27.81
C PRO A 287 -3.52 20.07 29.28
N LEU A 288 -2.44 19.57 29.91
CA LEU A 288 -2.46 19.30 31.34
C LEU A 288 -2.80 20.59 32.10
N PRO A 289 -3.65 20.53 33.15
CA PRO A 289 -3.96 21.70 33.96
C PRO A 289 -2.67 22.22 34.61
N LYS A 290 -2.34 23.49 34.36
CA LYS A 290 -1.20 24.18 34.96
C LYS A 290 -1.37 24.19 36.49
N LYS A 291 -0.59 23.36 37.19
CA LYS A 291 -0.48 23.41 38.64
C LYS A 291 0.36 24.64 38.99
N VAL A 292 -0.28 25.67 39.53
CA VAL A 292 0.40 26.85 40.08
C VAL A 292 1.13 26.41 41.35
N ILE A 293 2.46 26.38 41.32
CA ILE A 293 3.30 26.13 42.50
C ILE A 293 3.61 27.49 43.14
N PRO A 294 3.31 27.73 44.43
CA PRO A 294 3.69 28.96 45.11
C PRO A 294 5.20 29.01 45.36
N LYS A 295 5.77 30.20 45.18
CA LYS A 295 7.19 30.56 45.34
C LYS A 295 7.66 30.35 46.80
N PRO A 296 8.80 29.68 47.06
CA PRO A 296 9.41 29.68 48.38
C PRO A 296 10.25 30.95 48.62
N SER A 297 10.21 31.45 49.86
CA SER A 297 10.94 32.60 50.40
C SER A 297 12.45 32.34 50.58
N GLN A 298 13.24 33.41 50.50
CA GLN A 298 14.71 33.45 50.63
C GLN A 298 15.24 32.97 52.00
N PRO A 299 16.49 32.48 52.10
CA PRO A 299 17.18 32.19 53.36
C PRO A 299 18.14 33.32 53.80
N PRO A 300 18.53 33.41 55.09
CA PRO A 300 19.67 34.22 55.53
C PRO A 300 21.00 33.43 55.58
N ALA A 301 22.11 34.17 55.51
CA ALA A 301 23.55 33.79 55.47
C ALA A 301 24.07 33.17 56.80
N GLU A 302 25.23 32.51 56.98
CA GLU A 302 26.64 32.66 56.51
C GLU A 302 27.45 31.31 56.58
N VAL A 303 28.73 31.37 56.14
CA VAL A 303 29.79 30.37 55.75
C VAL A 303 30.61 29.88 57.01
N PRO A 304 31.61 28.92 57.03
CA PRO A 304 32.45 28.39 55.94
C PRO A 304 32.97 26.92 55.90
N ALA A 305 33.38 26.55 54.67
CA ALA A 305 34.41 25.62 54.15
C ALA A 305 34.79 24.29 54.85
N SER A 306 34.68 23.17 54.11
CA SER A 306 35.80 22.25 53.79
C SER A 306 35.38 21.14 52.80
N ASP A 307 36.37 20.66 52.05
CA ASP A 307 36.33 19.69 50.96
C ASP A 307 35.58 18.38 51.24
N VAL A 308 35.00 17.78 50.19
CA VAL A 308 35.11 16.37 49.75
C VAL A 308 33.91 15.96 48.87
N GLY A 309 34.20 15.58 47.61
CA GLY A 309 33.50 14.53 46.87
C GLY A 309 32.09 14.80 46.30
N LEU A 310 32.03 15.10 44.99
CA LEU A 310 30.82 14.90 44.18
C LEU A 310 30.49 13.40 44.06
N VAL A 311 29.67 12.89 44.97
CA VAL A 311 28.95 11.62 44.80
C VAL A 311 27.59 11.92 44.16
N GLN A 312 27.49 11.61 42.88
CA GLN A 312 26.26 11.60 42.11
C GLN A 312 25.30 10.56 42.72
N ARG A 313 24.23 11.01 43.38
CA ARG A 313 23.19 10.13 43.93
C ARG A 313 22.39 9.51 42.79
N ASN A 314 22.54 8.20 42.67
CA ASN A 314 21.90 7.32 41.70
C ASN A 314 20.37 7.41 41.72
N SER A 315 19.79 7.60 40.52
CA SER A 315 18.38 7.38 40.20
C SER A 315 18.11 5.88 40.01
N SER A 316 18.32 5.07 41.05
CA SER A 316 18.16 3.61 40.97
C SER A 316 16.88 3.07 41.62
N TYR A 317 15.93 3.93 42.00
CA TYR A 317 14.73 3.51 42.74
C TYR A 317 13.44 3.49 41.89
N LEU A 318 13.44 4.04 40.67
CA LEU A 318 12.28 4.03 39.78
C LEU A 318 12.39 3.05 38.59
N ASP A 319 13.56 2.48 38.35
CA ASP A 319 13.78 1.52 37.24
C ASP A 319 13.18 0.13 37.50
N THR A 320 12.84 -0.20 38.75
CA THR A 320 12.37 -1.56 39.11
C THR A 320 10.88 -1.78 38.87
N TYR A 321 10.11 -0.73 38.55
CA TYR A 321 8.63 -0.81 38.42
C TYR A 321 8.10 -0.52 37.01
N LEU A 322 8.97 -0.33 36.01
CA LEU A 322 8.55 0.00 34.65
C LEU A 322 8.75 -1.19 33.70
N ASP A 323 7.69 -1.52 32.96
CA ASP A 323 7.67 -2.57 31.93
C ASP A 323 8.74 -2.29 30.85
N PRO A 324 9.63 -3.26 30.52
CA PRO A 324 10.63 -3.12 29.45
C PRO A 324 10.05 -2.68 28.10
N ALA A 325 8.80 -3.04 27.78
CA ALA A 325 8.12 -2.59 26.56
C ALA A 325 7.78 -1.09 26.61
N PHE A 326 7.44 -0.59 27.80
CA PHE A 326 7.09 0.82 28.03
C PHE A 326 8.35 1.72 27.99
N MET A 327 9.46 1.26 28.57
CA MET A 327 10.75 1.95 28.51
C MET A 327 11.31 2.06 27.07
N SER A 328 10.93 1.13 26.18
CA SER A 328 11.31 1.20 24.75
C SER A 328 10.55 2.31 24.01
N LEU A 329 9.30 2.56 24.35
CA LEU A 329 8.45 3.55 23.67
C LEU A 329 8.82 5.02 23.95
N MET A 330 9.48 5.28 25.09
CA MET A 330 9.95 6.63 25.44
C MET A 330 11.30 6.99 24.82
N LYS A 331 11.97 6.05 24.16
CA LYS A 331 13.24 6.30 23.48
C LYS A 331 13.01 6.90 22.10
N ASP A 332 13.92 7.80 21.74
CA ASP A 332 13.98 8.41 20.42
C ASP A 332 13.91 7.34 19.31
N PRO A 333 13.19 7.57 18.20
CA PRO A 333 13.02 6.60 17.13
C PRO A 333 14.34 6.04 16.58
N ASP A 334 15.39 6.85 16.55
CA ASP A 334 16.70 6.43 16.05
C ASP A 334 17.44 5.57 17.07
N GLN A 335 17.25 5.83 18.36
CA GLN A 335 17.81 5.03 19.45
C GLN A 335 17.16 3.63 19.53
N ARG A 336 15.84 3.53 19.26
CA ARG A 336 15.16 2.23 19.11
C ARG A 336 15.68 1.44 17.93
N ARG A 337 15.95 2.10 16.80
CA ARG A 337 16.47 1.46 15.59
C ARG A 337 17.89 0.93 15.82
N GLN A 338 18.71 1.68 16.56
CA GLN A 338 20.06 1.28 16.98
C GLN A 338 20.04 0.03 17.88
N GLU A 339 19.22 0.02 18.94
CA GLU A 339 19.13 -1.13 19.85
C GLU A 339 18.58 -2.39 19.16
N GLN A 340 17.64 -2.21 18.23
CA GLN A 340 17.08 -3.31 17.46
C GLN A 340 18.10 -3.91 16.47
N TRP A 341 18.96 -3.06 15.88
CA TRP A 341 20.10 -3.49 15.08
C TRP A 341 21.19 -4.17 15.90
N GLU A 342 21.55 -3.63 17.07
CA GLU A 342 22.52 -4.24 17.99
C GLU A 342 22.06 -5.62 18.48
N LYS A 343 20.77 -5.76 18.84
CA LYS A 343 20.18 -7.07 19.19
C LYS A 343 20.18 -8.04 18.02
N THR A 344 19.93 -7.56 16.81
CA THR A 344 19.96 -8.39 15.59
C THR A 344 21.40 -8.82 15.25
N ALA A 345 22.39 -7.96 15.51
CA ALA A 345 23.81 -8.26 15.34
C ALA A 345 24.34 -9.23 16.40
N GLN A 346 23.88 -9.12 17.66
CA GLN A 346 24.22 -10.05 18.74
C GLN A 346 23.57 -11.42 18.56
N ALA A 347 22.31 -11.47 18.13
CA ALA A 347 21.57 -12.73 17.93
C ALA A 347 22.11 -13.58 16.76
N ARG A 348 22.86 -12.98 15.83
CA ARG A 348 23.43 -13.67 14.66
C ARG A 348 24.91 -14.06 14.80
N GLY A 349 25.46 -14.02 16.02
CA GLY A 349 26.82 -14.50 16.27
C GLY A 349 27.87 -13.72 15.46
N GLY A 350 27.98 -12.42 15.72
CA GLY A 350 29.07 -11.59 15.19
C GLY A 350 28.85 -11.07 13.76
N TRP A 351 29.34 -9.85 13.53
CA TRP A 351 29.27 -9.09 12.28
C TRP A 351 29.59 -9.90 11.02
N ASN A 352 28.54 -10.40 10.33
CA ASN A 352 28.64 -11.08 9.03
C ASN A 352 27.82 -10.41 7.92
N CYS A 353 27.51 -9.13 8.07
CA CYS A 353 27.00 -8.29 6.98
C CYS A 353 27.79 -6.98 7.00
N ALA A 354 28.59 -6.77 5.95
CA ALA A 354 29.44 -5.60 5.66
C ALA A 354 30.89 -5.54 6.19
N ASN A 355 31.60 -6.68 6.29
CA ASN A 355 33.07 -6.66 6.39
C ASN A 355 33.69 -7.59 5.33
N TYR A 356 34.01 -7.06 4.15
CA TYR A 356 35.17 -7.59 3.42
C TYR A 356 36.40 -7.02 4.13
N ARG A 357 37.21 -7.86 4.79
CA ARG A 357 38.57 -7.47 5.22
C ARG A 357 39.40 -7.24 3.95
N GLY A 358 39.34 -6.03 3.43
CA GLY A 358 39.97 -5.64 2.17
C GLY A 358 41.46 -5.36 2.30
N GLY A 359 42.25 -6.24 2.92
CA GLY A 359 43.71 -6.12 2.92
C GLY A 359 44.29 -4.85 3.58
N VAL A 360 45.52 -4.51 3.18
CA VAL A 360 46.24 -3.32 3.62
C VAL A 360 46.67 -2.49 2.41
N ASP A 361 46.80 -1.17 2.57
CA ASP A 361 47.36 -0.31 1.53
C ASP A 361 48.89 -0.46 1.42
N SER A 362 49.51 0.28 0.50
CA SER A 362 50.97 0.25 0.29
C SER A 362 51.79 0.72 1.49
N GLU A 363 51.16 1.33 2.49
CA GLU A 363 51.77 1.76 3.76
C GLU A 363 51.40 0.83 4.93
N GLY A 364 50.72 -0.30 4.67
CA GLY A 364 50.34 -1.29 5.66
C GLY A 364 49.12 -0.90 6.50
N ARG A 365 48.36 0.14 6.11
CA ARG A 365 47.14 0.55 6.82
C ARG A 365 45.95 -0.31 6.42
N PRO A 366 45.05 -0.64 7.35
CA PRO A 366 43.84 -1.41 7.04
C PRO A 366 42.97 -0.65 6.04
N VAL A 367 42.58 -1.34 4.96
CA VAL A 367 41.67 -0.82 3.95
C VAL A 367 40.27 -1.39 4.17
N MET A 368 39.29 -0.49 4.22
CA MET A 368 37.88 -0.84 4.37
C MET A 368 37.14 -0.59 3.07
N VAL A 369 36.44 -1.61 2.58
CA VAL A 369 35.65 -1.54 1.36
C VAL A 369 34.16 -1.51 1.71
N VAL A 370 33.49 -0.41 1.37
CA VAL A 370 32.04 -0.24 1.57
C VAL A 370 31.33 -0.33 0.23
N VAL A 371 30.49 -1.34 0.06
CA VAL A 371 29.72 -1.59 -1.18
C VAL A 371 28.33 -0.97 -1.05
N GLY A 372 28.05 0.04 -1.86
CA GLY A 372 26.85 0.87 -1.78
C GLY A 372 25.55 0.27 -2.34
N ALA A 373 25.49 -1.03 -2.64
CA ALA A 373 24.37 -1.67 -3.36
C ALA A 373 22.99 -1.56 -2.66
N HIS A 374 22.98 -1.24 -1.36
CA HIS A 374 21.75 -1.04 -0.58
C HIS A 374 21.34 0.43 -0.41
N PHE A 375 22.03 1.35 -1.08
CA PHE A 375 21.75 2.78 -0.98
C PHE A 375 21.24 3.35 -2.31
N LEU A 376 20.03 3.92 -2.28
CA LEU A 376 19.44 4.64 -3.42
C LEU A 376 20.22 5.94 -3.66
N LEU A 377 20.81 6.07 -4.86
CA LEU A 377 21.65 7.19 -5.30
C LEU A 377 20.99 8.57 -5.16
N ARG A 378 19.66 8.64 -5.16
CA ARG A 378 18.89 9.89 -5.08
C ARG A 378 18.76 10.46 -3.66
N CYS A 379 19.15 9.72 -2.63
CA CYS A 379 19.02 10.15 -1.23
C CYS A 379 20.36 10.21 -0.47
N LEU A 380 21.49 10.01 -1.15
CA LEU A 380 22.78 9.91 -0.48
C LEU A 380 23.56 11.22 -0.60
N GLU A 381 23.50 12.04 0.46
CA GLU A 381 24.52 13.08 0.67
C GLU A 381 25.83 12.39 1.08
N LEU A 382 26.75 12.26 0.12
CA LEU A 382 28.02 11.53 0.28
C LEU A 382 28.82 12.04 1.49
N GLU A 383 28.81 13.36 1.74
CA GLU A 383 29.51 13.97 2.88
C GLU A 383 28.95 13.50 4.23
N ARG A 384 27.61 13.48 4.39
CA ARG A 384 26.97 13.00 5.62
C ARG A 384 27.19 11.51 5.82
N PHE A 385 27.18 10.73 4.74
CA PHE A 385 27.46 9.31 4.79
C PHE A 385 28.91 9.02 5.22
N ILE A 386 29.89 9.72 4.63
CA ILE A 386 31.30 9.57 5.01
C ILE A 386 31.50 9.98 6.46
N LEU A 387 30.89 11.09 6.90
CA LEU A 387 30.94 11.53 8.30
C LEU A 387 30.34 10.50 9.26
N TYR A 388 29.24 9.87 8.89
CA TYR A 388 28.63 8.79 9.67
C TYR A 388 29.57 7.58 9.77
N VAL A 389 30.16 7.14 8.65
CA VAL A 389 31.13 6.04 8.65
C VAL A 389 32.35 6.39 9.51
N VAL A 390 32.90 7.59 9.39
CA VAL A 390 34.04 8.01 10.24
C VAL A 390 33.64 8.00 11.71
N LYS A 391 32.49 8.59 12.08
CA LYS A 391 32.01 8.65 13.47
C LYS A 391 31.84 7.27 14.11
N GLU A 392 31.33 6.30 13.37
CA GLU A 392 31.11 4.94 13.87
C GLU A 392 32.43 4.14 13.93
N PHE A 393 33.36 4.37 13.00
CA PHE A 393 34.59 3.57 12.90
C PHE A 393 35.79 4.13 13.65
N GLU A 394 35.87 5.44 13.87
CA GLU A 394 36.93 6.09 14.65
C GLU A 394 37.11 5.53 16.07
N PRO A 395 36.06 5.21 16.84
CA PRO A 395 36.22 4.54 18.13
C PRO A 395 36.66 3.06 18.02
N LEU A 396 36.43 2.42 16.87
CA LEU A 396 36.75 1.00 16.63
C LEU A 396 38.18 0.80 16.11
N ILE A 397 38.64 1.70 15.25
CA ILE A 397 39.94 1.62 14.57
C ILE A 397 40.82 2.72 15.16
N GLN A 398 41.45 2.44 16.29
CA GLN A 398 42.39 3.34 16.99
C GLN A 398 43.73 3.52 16.25
N LYS A 399 43.74 3.44 14.92
CA LYS A 399 44.90 3.52 14.02
C LYS A 399 44.51 4.22 12.72
N PRO A 400 45.46 4.80 11.95
CA PRO A 400 45.17 5.35 10.64
C PRO A 400 44.59 4.29 9.69
N TYR A 401 43.52 4.62 8.97
CA TYR A 401 42.82 3.70 8.07
C TYR A 401 42.41 4.40 6.77
N THR A 402 42.18 3.60 5.73
CA THR A 402 41.78 4.08 4.40
C THR A 402 40.38 3.56 4.07
N ILE A 403 39.44 4.45 3.77
CA ILE A 403 38.09 4.09 3.32
C ILE A 403 38.05 4.12 1.79
N VAL A 404 37.63 3.02 1.17
CA VAL A 404 37.35 2.96 -0.26
C VAL A 404 35.87 2.64 -0.45
N TYR A 405 35.15 3.57 -1.08
CA TYR A 405 33.73 3.45 -1.35
C TYR A 405 33.49 3.13 -2.83
N PHE A 406 32.78 2.03 -3.09
CA PHE A 406 32.33 1.67 -4.43
C PHE A 406 30.80 1.69 -4.46
N HIS A 407 30.23 2.46 -5.39
CA HIS A 407 28.81 2.45 -5.69
C HIS A 407 28.61 2.01 -7.14
N SER A 408 27.93 0.88 -7.35
CA SER A 408 27.60 0.39 -8.69
C SER A 408 26.35 1.11 -9.21
N ALA A 409 26.55 2.32 -9.75
CA ALA A 409 25.56 3.00 -10.57
C ALA A 409 25.54 2.38 -11.99
N ALA A 410 24.97 1.18 -12.15
CA ALA A 410 24.64 0.68 -13.48
C ALA A 410 23.35 1.37 -13.95
N SER A 411 23.53 2.37 -14.79
CA SER A 411 22.55 3.13 -15.60
C SER A 411 21.83 4.31 -14.93
N LEU A 412 22.36 5.51 -15.22
CA LEU A 412 21.55 6.64 -15.64
C LEU A 412 22.36 7.46 -16.66
N GLN A 413 21.75 7.69 -17.83
CA GLN A 413 21.99 8.72 -18.85
C GLN A 413 23.00 8.44 -19.98
N VAL A 414 22.46 8.08 -21.15
CA VAL A 414 22.32 9.03 -22.28
C VAL A 414 20.86 9.08 -22.67
#